data_AF-A0A523X6Z8-F1
#
_entry.id   AF-A0A523X6Z8-F1
#
_cell.length_a   1.000
_cell.length_b   1.000
_cell.length_c   1.000
_cell.angle_alpha   90.00
_cell.angle_beta   90.00
_cell.angle_gamma   90.00
#
_symmetry.space_group_name_H-M   'P 1'
#
loop_
_entity.id
_entity.type
_entity.pdbx_description
1 polymer ?
#
loop_
_entity_poly.entity_id
_entity_poly.type
_entity_poly.pdbx_seq_one_letter_code
_entity_poly.pdbx_strand_id
1 'polypeptide(L)' 'MSDKESPVVTKKMLALGFTAPFIFSIGGMAIAYFATKNLSSKIRSISLIVATFLGLLISIGIIFLMQWYINRKIKQK' A
#
# COMPACT_ATOMS: atom_id res chain seq x y z
N MET A 1 -15.04 -7.92 -28.82
CA MET A 1 -14.64 -8.53 -27.54
C MET A 1 -13.26 -9.13 -27.72
N SER A 2 -12.22 -8.46 -27.17
CA SER A 2 -10.84 -8.97 -27.21
C SER A 2 -10.47 -9.36 -25.78
N ASP A 3 -10.90 -10.56 -25.42
CA ASP A 3 -10.43 -11.27 -24.24
C ASP A 3 -8.93 -11.57 -24.41
N LYS A 4 -8.20 -11.54 -23.27
CA LYS A 4 -6.76 -11.79 -23.10
C LYS A 4 -5.90 -10.53 -22.95
N GLU A 5 -6.23 -9.69 -21.98
CA GLU A 5 -5.13 -9.09 -21.20
C GLU A 5 -4.40 -10.24 -20.51
N SER A 6 -3.16 -10.46 -20.94
CA SER A 6 -2.34 -11.62 -20.55
C SER A 6 -2.39 -11.84 -19.03
N PRO A 7 -2.86 -13.01 -18.56
CA PRO A 7 -3.04 -13.29 -17.12
C PRO A 7 -1.75 -13.12 -16.31
N VAL A 8 -0.60 -13.05 -16.98
CA VAL A 8 0.71 -12.77 -16.39
C VAL A 8 0.82 -11.32 -15.90
N VAL A 9 0.26 -10.34 -16.61
CA VAL A 9 0.31 -8.92 -16.23
C VAL A 9 -0.60 -8.68 -15.01
N THR A 10 -1.82 -9.21 -15.04
CA THR A 10 -2.76 -9.14 -13.91
C THR A 10 -2.20 -9.82 -12.67
N LYS A 11 -1.56 -11.00 -12.80
CA LYS A 11 -0.90 -11.69 -11.68
C LYS A 11 0.29 -10.90 -11.10
N LYS A 12 1.12 -10.28 -11.94
CA LYS A 12 2.25 -9.43 -11.49
C LYS A 12 1.78 -8.13 -10.84
N MET A 13 0.72 -7.50 -11.35
CA MET A 13 0.11 -6.31 -10.75
C MET A 13 -0.60 -6.62 -9.44
N LEU A 14 -1.26 -7.78 -9.33
CA LEU A 14 -1.82 -8.27 -8.08
C LEU A 14 -0.73 -8.56 -7.04
N ALA A 15 0.40 -9.16 -7.46
CA ALA A 15 1.53 -9.39 -6.57
C ALA A 15 2.19 -8.09 -6.08
N LEU A 16 2.31 -7.08 -6.95
CA LEU A 16 2.81 -5.75 -6.56
C LEU A 16 1.83 -5.00 -5.64
N GLY A 17 0.53 -5.06 -5.94
CA GLY A 17 -0.52 -4.49 -5.08
C GLY A 17 -0.63 -5.21 -3.73
N PHE A 18 -0.31 -6.50 -3.68
CA PHE A 18 -0.27 -7.28 -2.44
C PHE A 18 0.99 -6.99 -1.62
N THR A 19 2.16 -6.84 -2.25
CA THR A 19 3.44 -6.65 -1.53
C THR A 19 3.72 -5.21 -1.11
N ALA A 20 3.20 -4.22 -1.83
CA ALA A 20 3.32 -2.80 -1.47
C ALA A 20 2.86 -2.45 -0.04
N PRO A 21 1.70 -2.93 0.47
CA PRO A 21 1.29 -2.69 1.85
C PRO A 21 2.32 -3.17 2.88
N PHE A 22 2.94 -4.33 2.64
CA PHE A 22 3.92 -4.90 3.56
C PHE A 22 5.21 -4.10 3.59
N ILE A 23 5.69 -3.64 2.42
CA ILE A 23 6.89 -2.79 2.33
C ILE A 23 6.66 -1.45 3.04
N PHE A 24 5.50 -0.82 2.79
CA PHE A 24 5.11 0.42 3.48
C PHE A 24 4.93 0.23 4.99
N SER A 25 4.39 -0.90 5.42
CA SER A 25 4.20 -1.20 6.84
C SER A 25 5.53 -1.39 7.57
N ILE A 26 6.48 -2.12 6.97
CA ILE A 26 7.83 -2.32 7.54
C ILE A 26 8.58 -0.98 7.60
N GLY A 27 8.58 -0.21 6.51
CA GLY A 27 9.22 1.11 6.46
C GLY A 27 8.60 2.11 7.43
N GLY A 28 7.26 2.17 7.49
CA GLY A 28 6.52 3.03 8.40
C GLY A 28 6.76 2.67 9.87
N MET A 29 6.86 1.39 10.19
CA MET A 29 7.16 0.91 11.54
C MET A 29 8.59 1.29 11.96
N ALA A 30 9.57 1.20 11.05
CA ALA A 30 10.94 1.64 11.33
C ALA A 30 10.98 3.15 11.61
N ILE A 31 10.34 3.97 10.76
CA ILE A 31 10.28 5.43 10.94
C ILE A 31 9.57 5.77 12.26
N ALA A 32 8.44 5.14 12.56
CA ALA A 32 7.71 5.35 13.80
C ALA A 32 8.54 4.97 15.03
N TYR A 33 9.31 3.88 14.96
CA TYR A 33 10.21 3.46 16.04
C TYR A 33 11.30 4.50 16.32
N PHE A 34 11.96 5.02 15.28
CA PHE A 34 13.00 6.06 15.44
C PHE A 34 12.41 7.38 15.91
N ALA A 35 11.25 7.79 15.38
CA ALA A 35 10.58 9.04 15.77
C ALA A 35 10.06 9.00 17.21
N THR A 36 9.72 7.82 17.73
CA THR A 36 9.17 7.65 19.10
C THR A 36 10.16 7.08 20.10
N LYS A 37 11.45 6.95 19.73
CA LYS A 37 12.48 6.32 20.57
C LYS A 37 12.63 6.96 21.96
N ASN A 38 12.42 8.26 22.07
CA ASN A 38 12.55 9.03 23.32
C ASN A 38 11.20 9.40 23.96
N LEU A 39 10.09 8.91 23.41
CA LEU A 39 8.74 9.22 23.88
C LEU A 39 8.22 8.14 24.83
N SER A 40 7.34 8.55 25.76
CA SER A 40 6.68 7.65 26.72
C SER A 40 6.01 6.44 26.02
N SER A 41 6.00 5.29 26.68
CA SER A 41 5.45 4.02 26.15
C SER A 41 4.00 4.14 25.68
N LYS A 42 3.20 5.02 26.31
CA LYS A 42 1.84 5.35 25.87
C LYS A 42 1.81 6.03 24.50
N ILE A 43 2.67 7.03 24.30
CA ILE A 43 2.75 7.78 23.04
C ILE A 43 3.25 6.88 21.92
N ARG A 44 4.27 6.06 22.20
CA ARG A 44 4.80 5.08 21.24
C ARG A 44 3.74 4.08 20.77
N SER A 45 2.88 3.60 21.67
CA SER A 45 1.78 2.69 21.32
C SER A 45 0.73 3.37 20.45
N ILE A 46 0.34 4.61 20.77
CA ILE A 46 -0.61 5.39 19.97
C ILE A 46 -0.01 5.69 18.59
N SER A 47 1.24 6.11 18.52
CA SER A 47 1.94 6.36 17.25
C SER A 47 2.03 5.11 16.38
N LEU A 48 2.24 3.93 16.96
CA LEU A 48 2.22 2.64 16.24
C LEU A 48 0.84 2.35 15.65
N ILE A 49 -0.23 2.52 16.42
CA ILE A 49 -1.61 2.34 15.95
C ILE A 49 -1.89 3.31 14.79
N VAL A 50 -1.61 4.60 14.99
CA VAL A 50 -1.82 5.65 13.99
C VAL A 50 -1.02 5.37 12.71
N ALA A 51 0.25 4.98 12.82
CA ALA A 51 1.09 4.62 11.68
C ALA A 51 0.53 3.41 10.91
N THR A 52 -0.04 2.43 11.62
CA THR A 52 -0.65 1.23 11.00
C THR A 52 -1.90 1.60 10.21
N PHE A 53 -2.78 2.42 10.79
CA PHE A 53 -3.99 2.90 10.11
C PHE A 53 -3.68 3.78 8.90
N LEU A 54 -2.71 4.70 9.03
CA LEU A 54 -2.22 5.51 7.91
C LEU A 54 -1.62 4.64 6.79
N GLY A 55 -0.80 3.65 7.15
CA GLY A 55 -0.22 2.71 6.20
C GLY A 55 -1.29 1.92 5.42
N LEU A 56 -2.33 1.44 6.12
CA LEU A 56 -3.47 0.77 5.50
C LEU A 56 -4.23 1.67 4.53
N LEU A 57 -4.55 2.90 4.94
CA LEU A 57 -5.26 3.88 4.09
C LEU A 57 -4.47 4.22 2.83
N ILE A 58 -3.18 4.50 2.97
CA ILE A 58 -2.29 4.80 1.84
C ILE A 58 -2.22 3.59 0.90
N SER A 59 -2.07 2.38 1.44
CA SER A 59 -1.96 1.20 0.62
C SER A 59 -3.25 0.91 -0.17
N ILE A 60 -4.42 1.04 0.46
CA ILE A 60 -5.71 0.89 -0.22
C ILE A 60 -5.85 1.96 -1.31
N GLY A 61 -5.49 3.21 -1.01
CA GLY A 61 -5.51 4.31 -1.97
C GLY A 61 -4.61 4.07 -3.18
N ILE A 62 -3.39 3.57 -2.98
CA ILE A 62 -2.47 3.22 -4.08
C ILE A 62 -3.03 2.10 -4.94
N ILE A 63 -3.59 1.05 -4.35
CA ILE A 63 -4.22 -0.06 -5.09
C ILE A 63 -5.37 0.47 -5.95
N PHE A 64 -6.26 1.28 -5.36
CA PHE A 64 -7.38 1.90 -6.08
C PHE A 64 -6.93 2.82 -7.20
N LEU A 65 -5.91 3.67 -6.95
CA LEU A 65 -5.35 4.58 -7.95
C LEU A 65 -4.73 3.80 -9.12
N MET A 66 -4.00 2.73 -8.82
CA MET A 66 -3.36 1.87 -9.82
C MET A 66 -4.42 1.13 -10.65
N GLN A 67 -5.46 0.61 -10.00
CA GLN A 67 -6.58 -0.05 -10.68
C GLN A 67 -7.39 0.93 -11.55
N TRP A 68 -7.61 2.15 -11.06
CA TRP A 68 -8.22 3.22 -11.85
C TRP A 68 -7.38 3.59 -13.07
N TYR A 69 -6.06 3.73 -12.90
CA TYR A 69 -5.13 4.05 -13.99
C TYR A 69 -5.12 2.96 -15.07
N ILE A 70 -5.08 1.68 -14.68
CA ILE A 70 -5.17 0.53 -15.60
C ILE A 70 -6.49 0.59 -16.37
N ASN A 71 -7.63 0.70 -15.67
CA ASN A 71 -8.95 0.76 -16.30
C ASN A 71 -9.08 1.94 -17.28
N ARG A 72 -8.47 3.08 -16.98
CA ARG A 72 -8.44 4.24 -17.90
C ARG A 72 -7.63 3.96 -19.15
N LYS A 73 -6.47 3.30 -19.02
CA LYS A 73 -5.63 2.91 -20.17
C LYS A 73 -6.33 1.87 -21.06
N ILE A 74 -7.05 0.92 -20.48
CA ILE A 74 -7.81 -0.09 -21.23
C ILE A 74 -8.94 0.56 -22.00
N LYS A 75 -9.68 1.49 -21.37
CA LYS A 75 -10.84 2.16 -22.00
C LYS A 75 -10.47 3.14 -23.12
N GLN A 76 -9.20 3.54 -23.23
CA GLN A 76 -8.69 4.38 -24.31
C GLN A 76 -8.16 3.58 -25.52
N LYS A 77 -8.14 2.25 -25.44
CA LYS A 77 -7.80 1.33 -26.53
C LYS A 77 -9.06 0.75 -27.16
#